data_AF-A0A2A8UQ64-F1
#
_entry.id   AF-A0A2A8UQ64-F1
#
_cell.length_a   1.000
_cell.length_b   1.000
_cell.length_c   1.000
_cell.angle_alpha   90.00
_cell.angle_beta   90.00
_cell.angle_gamma   90.00
#
_symmetry.space_group_name_H-M   'P 1'
#
loop_
_entity.id
_entity.type
_entity.pdbx_description
1 polymer ?
#
loop_
_entity_poly.entity_id
_entity_poly.type
_entity_poly.pdbx_seq_one_letter_code
_entity_poly.pdbx_strand_id
1 'polypeptide(L)'
;MNSIETHLYEVSPCSTYLISVKFEEEVYKFLLRKDEMVGETLCLLENEREYVLLHEEQAMKTGVYITGQLKKDLFKGWLWISLNESGIYRKKVTELELETYQFIKESINIDIGN
;
A
#
# COMPACT_ATOMS: atom_id res chain seq x y z
N MET A 1 18.90 -4.15 -13.98
CA MET A 1 17.79 -4.36 -13.04
C MET A 1 18.41 -4.47 -11.67
N ASN A 2 18.13 -3.52 -10.79
CA ASN A 2 18.59 -3.57 -9.40
C ASN A 2 17.94 -4.80 -8.73
N SER A 3 18.67 -5.46 -7.84
CA SER A 3 18.18 -6.65 -7.13
C SER A 3 17.11 -6.24 -6.13
N ILE A 4 15.86 -6.63 -6.39
CA ILE A 4 14.76 -6.52 -5.43
C ILE A 4 14.80 -7.76 -4.54
N GLU A 5 14.95 -7.56 -3.24
CA GLU A 5 14.90 -8.65 -2.26
C GLU A 5 13.57 -8.58 -1.51
N THR A 6 12.77 -9.64 -1.64
CA THR A 6 11.43 -9.72 -1.05
C THR A 6 11.39 -10.82 0.01
N HIS A 7 10.96 -10.47 1.21
CA HIS A 7 10.75 -11.40 2.30
C HIS A 7 9.28 -11.42 2.71
N LEU A 8 8.70 -12.61 2.80
CA LEU A 8 7.32 -12.84 3.23
C LEU A 8 7.32 -13.50 4.61
N TYR A 9 6.63 -12.89 5.57
CA TYR A 9 6.45 -13.43 6.91
C TYR A 9 4.96 -13.55 7.22
N GLU A 10 4.51 -14.74 7.62
CA GLU A 10 3.17 -14.92 8.19
C GLU A 10 3.20 -14.46 9.66
N VAL A 11 2.29 -13.54 10.02
CA VAL A 11 2.35 -12.86 11.33
C VAL A 11 1.18 -13.24 12.25
N SER A 12 0.17 -13.95 11.74
CA SER A 12 -1.03 -14.36 12.49
C SER A 12 -1.76 -15.49 11.75
N PRO A 13 -2.45 -16.42 12.44
CA PRO A 13 -3.28 -17.46 11.80
C PRO A 13 -4.51 -16.93 11.02
N CYS A 14 -4.62 -15.63 10.81
CA CYS A 14 -5.72 -14.95 10.13
C CYS A 14 -5.31 -14.35 8.78
N SER A 15 -4.52 -15.07 7.98
CA SER A 15 -4.22 -14.69 6.58
C SER A 15 -3.58 -13.30 6.43
N THR A 16 -2.75 -12.92 7.41
CA THR A 16 -2.02 -11.64 7.42
C THR A 16 -0.53 -11.89 7.22
N TYR A 17 0.04 -11.23 6.23
CA TYR A 17 1.43 -11.37 5.83
C TYR A 17 2.14 -10.02 5.85
N LEU A 18 3.35 -10.00 6.40
CA LEU A 18 4.28 -8.89 6.29
C LEU A 18 5.21 -9.15 5.11
N ILE A 19 5.20 -8.24 4.15
CA ILE A 19 6.07 -8.24 2.97
C ILE A 19 7.11 -7.15 3.18
N SER A 20 8.38 -7.53 3.27
CA SER A 20 9.48 -6.56 3.30
C SER A 20 10.18 -6.57 1.95
N VAL A 21 10.19 -5.43 1.27
CA VAL A 21 10.87 -5.24 0.00
C VAL A 21 12.03 -4.30 0.19
N LYS A 22 13.24 -4.77 -0.11
CA LYS A 22 14.44 -3.96 -0.06
C LYS A 22 14.83 -3.52 -1.46
N PHE A 23 15.08 -2.22 -1.61
CA PHE A 23 15.61 -1.60 -2.81
C PHE A 23 16.81 -0.75 -2.44
N GLU A 24 18.00 -1.17 -2.86
CA GLU A 24 19.27 -0.54 -2.46
C GLU A 24 19.40 -0.44 -0.91
N GLU A 25 19.35 0.77 -0.35
CA GLU A 25 19.39 1.05 1.10
C GLU A 25 18.01 1.23 1.74
N GLU A 26 16.95 1.36 0.94
CA GLU A 26 15.58 1.58 1.39
C GLU A 26 14.85 0.25 1.63
N VAL A 27 14.07 0.20 2.71
CA VAL A 27 13.26 -0.98 3.07
C VAL A 27 11.80 -0.56 3.21
N TYR A 28 10.96 -1.04 2.31
CA TYR A 28 9.53 -0.88 2.38
C TYR A 28 8.88 -2.08 3.05
N LYS A 29 7.90 -1.83 3.91
CA LYS A 29 7.13 -2.86 4.58
C LYS A 29 5.67 -2.73 4.18
N PHE A 30 5.07 -3.83 3.76
CA PHE A 30 3.66 -3.91 3.43
C PHE A 30 2.96 -4.98 4.24
N LEU A 31 1.74 -4.70 4.65
CA LEU A 31 0.85 -5.67 5.26
C LEU A 31 -0.18 -6.11 4.21
N LEU A 32 -0.12 -7.39 3.86
CA LEU A 32 -1.12 -8.05 3.04
C LEU A 32 -2.10 -8.78 3.96
N ARG A 33 -3.39 -8.49 3.82
CA ARG A 33 -4.46 -9.25 4.46
C ARG A 33 -5.32 -9.89 3.39
N LYS A 34 -5.53 -11.20 3.49
CA LYS A 34 -6.46 -11.93 2.63
C LYS A 34 -7.66 -12.32 3.47
N ASP A 35 -8.81 -11.75 3.15
CA ASP A 35 -10.08 -12.09 3.78
C ASP A 35 -10.98 -12.76 2.73
N GLU A 36 -11.60 -13.89 3.08
CA GLU A 36 -12.44 -14.65 2.14
C GLU A 36 -13.70 -13.88 1.71
N MET A 37 -14.20 -12.96 2.54
CA MET A 37 -15.41 -12.18 2.26
C MET A 37 -15.11 -10.79 1.69
N VAL A 38 -14.05 -10.15 2.18
CA VAL A 38 -13.70 -8.76 1.84
C VAL A 38 -12.63 -8.69 0.75
N GLY A 39 -11.96 -9.81 0.46
CA GLY A 39 -10.89 -9.91 -0.51
C GLY A 39 -9.53 -9.49 0.05
N GLU A 40 -8.64 -9.03 -0.82
CA GLU A 40 -7.25 -8.75 -0.46
C GLU A 40 -6.96 -7.27 -0.29
N THR A 41 -6.46 -6.89 0.89
CA THR A 41 -5.98 -5.53 1.17
C THR A 41 -4.47 -5.52 1.31
N LEU A 42 -3.80 -4.60 0.62
CA LEU A 42 -2.37 -4.36 0.73
C LEU A 42 -2.14 -2.94 1.25
N CYS A 43 -1.49 -2.82 2.41
CA CYS A 43 -1.21 -1.55 3.06
C CYS A 43 0.29 -1.32 3.15
N LEU A 44 0.77 -0.10 2.87
CA LEU A 44 2.12 0.31 3.27
C LEU A 44 2.15 0.52 4.79
N LEU A 45 3.14 -0.05 5.47
CA LEU A 45 3.37 0.12 6.90
C LEU A 45 4.55 1.07 7.12
N GLU A 46 4.26 2.27 7.62
CA GLU A 46 5.27 3.30 7.89
C GLU A 46 4.95 4.01 9.20
N ASN A 47 5.94 4.16 10.09
CA ASN A 47 5.77 4.81 11.40
C ASN A 47 4.56 4.28 12.18
N GLU A 48 4.40 2.95 12.24
CA GLU A 48 3.28 2.24 12.90
C GLU A 48 1.89 2.56 12.33
N ARG A 49 1.82 3.21 11.16
CA ARG A 49 0.58 3.50 10.46
C ARG A 49 0.46 2.66 9.20
N GLU A 50 -0.77 2.24 8.95
CA GLU A 50 -1.13 1.52 7.74
C GLU A 50 -1.77 2.47 6.75
N TYR A 51 -1.17 2.55 5.57
CA TYR A 51 -1.62 3.39 4.47
C TYR A 51 -2.16 2.53 3.34
N VAL A 52 -3.40 2.81 2.92
CA VAL A 52 -4.02 2.24 1.73
C VAL A 52 -3.71 3.15 0.54
N LEU A 53 -3.37 2.56 -0.60
CA LEU A 53 -3.16 3.30 -1.83
C LEU A 53 -4.52 3.61 -2.47
N LEU A 54 -4.82 4.88 -2.69
CA LEU A 54 -6.07 5.31 -3.30
C LEU A 54 -5.82 6.25 -4.47
N HIS A 55 -6.51 5.99 -5.58
CA HIS A 55 -6.53 6.90 -6.72
C HIS A 55 -7.49 8.06 -6.44
N GLU A 56 -7.19 9.26 -6.94
CA GLU A 56 -7.92 10.49 -6.64
C GLU A 56 -9.42 10.38 -6.97
N GLU A 57 -9.77 9.69 -8.05
CA GLU A 57 -11.16 9.45 -8.45
C GLU A 57 -11.93 8.62 -7.43
N GLN A 58 -11.26 7.63 -6.81
CA GLN A 58 -11.86 6.80 -5.77
C GLN A 58 -11.93 7.55 -4.45
N ALA A 59 -10.87 8.28 -4.09
CA ALA A 59 -10.85 9.13 -2.90
C ALA A 59 -12.01 10.14 -2.90
N MET A 60 -12.27 10.79 -4.04
CA MET A 60 -13.41 11.71 -4.20
C MET A 60 -14.77 11.01 -3.98
N LYS A 61 -14.94 9.78 -4.47
CA LYS A 61 -16.16 8.98 -4.25
C LYS A 61 -16.37 8.57 -2.80
N THR A 62 -15.27 8.38 -2.06
CA THR A 62 -15.31 8.03 -0.62
C THR A 62 -15.49 9.24 0.30
N GLY A 63 -15.75 10.43 -0.25
CA GLY A 63 -15.94 11.66 0.54
C GLY A 63 -14.63 12.27 1.06
N VAL A 64 -13.48 11.79 0.59
CA VAL A 64 -12.19 12.42 0.88
C VAL A 64 -12.04 13.65 -0.02
N TYR A 65 -12.26 14.83 0.56
CA TYR A 65 -12.07 16.10 -0.14
C TYR A 65 -10.59 16.36 -0.41
N ILE A 66 -10.18 16.16 -1.67
CA ILE A 66 -8.88 16.54 -2.20
C ILE A 66 -8.93 18.04 -2.51
N THR A 67 -8.40 18.87 -1.60
CA THR A 67 -8.29 20.32 -1.82
C THR A 67 -7.34 20.63 -2.98
N GLY A 68 -7.39 21.84 -3.53
CA GLY A 68 -6.50 22.25 -4.62
C GLY A 68 -5.00 22.16 -4.28
N GLN A 69 -4.65 22.22 -2.99
CA GLN A 69 -3.29 22.00 -2.51
C GLN A 69 -2.91 20.52 -2.52
N LEU A 70 -3.83 19.63 -2.13
CA LEU A 70 -3.67 18.18 -2.20
C LEU A 70 -3.50 17.65 -3.63
N LYS A 71 -4.13 18.30 -4.63
CA LYS A 71 -3.89 17.94 -6.04
C LYS A 71 -2.41 18.05 -6.45
N LYS A 72 -1.62 18.89 -5.78
CA LYS A 72 -0.18 19.04 -6.03
C LYS A 72 0.65 17.91 -5.39
N ASP A 73 0.08 17.25 -4.38
CA ASP A 73 0.72 16.16 -3.66
C ASP A 73 0.36 14.79 -4.24
N LEU A 74 -0.57 14.74 -5.19
CA LEU A 74 -0.85 13.54 -5.98
C LEU A 74 0.36 13.19 -6.85
N PHE A 75 0.72 11.91 -6.86
CA PHE A 75 1.70 11.38 -7.78
C PHE A 75 1.00 10.45 -8.76
N LYS A 76 0.94 10.84 -10.04
CA LYS A 76 0.20 10.11 -11.09
C LYS A 76 -1.25 9.77 -10.66
N GLY A 77 -1.91 10.66 -9.92
CA GLY A 77 -3.28 10.48 -9.41
C GLY A 77 -3.38 9.66 -8.12
N TRP A 78 -2.28 9.15 -7.56
CA TRP A 78 -2.27 8.30 -6.37
C TRP A 78 -1.91 9.05 -5.09
N LEU A 79 -2.48 8.58 -3.97
CA LEU A 79 -2.20 9.06 -2.61
C LEU A 79 -2.21 7.90 -1.61
N TRP A 80 -1.33 7.97 -0.61
CA TRP A 80 -1.40 7.13 0.58
C TRP A 80 -2.36 7.74 1.59
N ILE A 81 -3.32 6.93 2.06
CA ILE A 81 -4.30 7.36 3.07
C ILE A 81 -4.29 6.38 4.24
N SER A 82 -4.17 6.90 5.45
CA SER A 82 -4.35 6.15 6.69
C SER A 82 -5.51 6.77 7.47
N LEU A 83 -6.37 5.93 8.03
CA LEU A 83 -7.48 6.35 8.88
C LEU A 83 -7.33 5.65 10.23
N ASN A 84 -7.36 6.42 11.31
CA ASN A 84 -7.46 5.88 12.66
C ASN A 84 -8.38 6.75 13.52
N GLU A 85 -8.48 6.44 14.81
CA GLU A 85 -9.32 7.18 15.78
C GLU A 85 -8.95 8.67 15.90
N SER A 86 -7.70 9.02 15.59
CA SER A 86 -7.20 10.40 15.63
C SER A 86 -7.47 11.18 14.33
N GLY A 87 -7.95 10.52 13.27
CA GLY A 87 -8.37 11.13 12.02
C GLY A 87 -7.72 10.53 10.77
N ILE A 88 -7.69 11.33 9.70
CA ILE A 88 -7.18 10.93 8.39
C ILE A 88 -5.78 11.49 8.20
N TYR A 89 -4.79 10.62 8.03
CA TYR A 89 -3.43 10.95 7.63
C TYR A 89 -3.24 10.67 6.14
N ARG A 90 -2.43 11.51 5.50
CA ARG A 90 -2.19 11.43 4.06
C ARG A 90 -0.71 11.62 3.79
N LYS A 91 -0.21 10.94 2.76
CA LYS A 91 1.18 11.03 2.32
C LYS A 91 1.26 10.98 0.79
N LYS A 92 2.16 11.78 0.22
CA LYS A 92 2.50 11.72 -1.20
C LYS A 92 3.17 10.40 -1.53
N VAL A 93 2.69 9.75 -2.59
CA VAL A 93 3.28 8.50 -3.10
C VAL A 93 4.58 8.82 -3.82
N THR A 94 5.63 8.04 -3.57
CA THR A 94 6.86 8.11 -4.36
C THR A 94 6.80 7.15 -5.55
N GLU A 95 7.63 7.39 -6.56
CA GLU A 95 7.70 6.48 -7.72
C GLU A 95 8.04 5.05 -7.31
N LEU A 96 9.05 4.90 -6.44
CA LEU A 96 9.49 3.60 -5.95
C LEU A 96 8.42 2.88 -5.10
N GLU A 97 7.66 3.61 -4.28
CA GLU A 97 6.53 3.03 -3.53
C GLU A 97 5.43 2.53 -4.47
N LEU A 98 5.11 3.27 -5.53
CA LEU A 98 4.10 2.88 -6.50
C LEU A 98 4.53 1.65 -7.30
N GLU A 99 5.78 1.64 -7.78
CA GLU A 99 6.36 0.50 -8.50
C GLU A 99 6.41 -0.74 -7.61
N THR A 100 6.84 -0.59 -6.34
CA THR A 100 6.88 -1.68 -5.37
C THR A 100 5.49 -2.23 -5.08
N TYR A 101 4.50 -1.36 -4.87
CA TYR A 101 3.12 -1.78 -4.65
C TYR A 101 2.57 -2.57 -5.85
N GLN A 102 2.82 -2.10 -7.08
CA GLN A 102 2.40 -2.78 -8.31
C GLN A 102 3.09 -4.14 -8.45
N PHE A 103 4.41 -4.18 -8.25
CA PHE A 103 5.20 -5.42 -8.28
C PHE A 103 4.66 -6.46 -7.29
N ILE A 104 4.35 -6.05 -6.05
CA ILE A 104 3.77 -6.93 -5.04
C ILE A 104 2.39 -7.43 -5.49
N LYS A 105 1.51 -6.54 -5.98
CA LYS A 105 0.15 -6.91 -6.44
C LYS A 105 0.18 -7.88 -7.63
N GLU A 106 1.07 -7.67 -8.59
CA GLU A 106 1.27 -8.57 -9.72
C GLU A 106 1.83 -9.92 -9.27
N SER A 107 2.82 -9.92 -8.38
CA SER A 107 3.47 -11.14 -7.88
C SER A 107 2.53 -12.00 -7.03
N ILE A 108 1.68 -11.38 -6.19
CA ILE A 108 0.69 -12.12 -5.39
C ILE A 108 -0.39 -12.73 -6.28
N ASN A 109 -0.82 -12.04 -7.35
CA ASN A 109 -1.83 -12.56 -8.28
C ASN A 109 -1.35 -13.77 -9.09
N ILE A 110 -0.04 -13.97 -9.22
CA ILE A 110 0.53 -15.12 -9.96
C ILE A 110 0.54 -16.40 -9.11
N ASP A 111 0.45 -16.30 -7.77
CA ASP A 111 0.68 -17.43 -6.85
C ASP A 111 -0.57 -17.93 -6.10
N ILE A 112 -1.78 -17.53 -6.51
CA ILE A 112 -3.06 -18.03 -5.94
C ILE A 112 -3.93 -18.68 -7.04
N GLY A 113 -3.27 -19.40 -7.94
CA GLY A 113 -3.89 -20.33 -8.86
C GLY A 113 -3.37 -21.73 -8.59
N ASN A 114 -3.87 -22.37 -7.52
CA ASN A 114 -3.94 -23.83 -7.36
C ASN A 114 -5.00 -24.19 -6.32
#